data_AF-A0AAW1R7R0-F1
#
_entry.id   AF-A0AAW1R7R0-F1
#
_cell.length_a   1.000
_cell.length_b   1.000
_cell.length_c   1.000
_cell.angle_alpha   90.00
_cell.angle_beta   90.00
_cell.angle_gamma   90.00
#
_symmetry.space_group_name_H-M   'P 1'
#
loop_
_entity.id
_entity.type
_entity.pdbx_description
1 polymer ?
#
loop_
_entity_poly.entity_id
_entity_poly.type
_entity_poly.pdbx_seq_one_letter_code
_entity_poly.pdbx_strand_id
1 'polypeptide(L)'
;MCSKLPKKYKSGKPGNAEEVVIWARQQFEAHTAPERLDDDINLAKVCMLVALEEEAAHEQDILEQSKESLTWLEVLDKDVQATGTSRAEEVLCQVANNQLGSASTWSLGRLDALAEEVRTVFLNSCSAEDIRRWSHPGADPERDAGGTDISGTADPNPPDDDLLSDPLKALGMHIQGRVSSGSPTFPAGQPKEQLLQKPQRHTGSERFTSSRTGGILDGHQYPIQGVTALNSVLFDMHGYRRMERHGDPRDSQLSSVLERGRGSPAALTILYMEVCQRLGLPMAAQPLENGKHFVLWPRAHRLRAAGKEFVVDANSEGSLFAVDEICELFDLGSASMGLQPAPRRHILAALLAALRDAYWAQAVGCCPEPALMTPISVATAAAGRVGPLKGLAIQRAIAASERRMLLLPDDKEVQLELALLLYFSGSYADAHMALDWYLEADSDGEVPGREDVCEDWGDLQLLRQKLQLVLTEYDWWNAQ
;
A
#
# COMPACT_ATOMS: atom_id res chain seq x y z
N MET A 1 -17.69 -13.80 7.73
CA MET A 1 -18.93 -13.66 8.51
C MET A 1 -19.47 -12.25 8.25
N CYS A 2 -20.37 -12.09 7.27
CA CYS A 2 -21.03 -10.80 7.05
C CYS A 2 -22.01 -10.57 8.21
N SER A 3 -21.59 -9.84 9.23
CA SER A 3 -22.53 -9.23 10.18
C SER A 3 -23.58 -8.50 9.35
N LYS A 4 -24.85 -8.85 9.53
CA LYS A 4 -26.00 -8.38 8.74
C LYS A 4 -25.90 -6.88 8.48
N LEU A 5 -25.40 -6.51 7.30
CA LEU A 5 -25.29 -5.13 6.87
C LEU A 5 -26.70 -4.52 6.93
N PRO A 6 -26.89 -3.35 7.57
CA PRO A 6 -28.16 -2.66 7.50
C PRO A 6 -28.55 -2.42 6.04
N LYS A 7 -29.87 -2.52 5.78
CA LYS A 7 -30.50 -2.52 4.45
C LYS A 7 -29.86 -1.50 3.51
N LYS A 8 -29.55 -1.94 2.28
CA LYS A 8 -29.08 -1.14 1.12
C LYS A 8 -29.48 0.34 1.23
N TYR A 9 -28.50 1.23 1.42
CA TYR A 9 -28.72 2.67 1.27
C TYR A 9 -29.08 2.94 -0.19
N LYS A 10 -30.35 3.30 -0.42
CA LYS A 10 -30.81 3.80 -1.72
C LYS A 10 -30.36 5.26 -1.82
N SER A 11 -29.31 5.50 -2.62
CA SER A 11 -28.97 6.78 -3.24
C SER A 11 -28.95 8.02 -2.33
N GLY A 12 -27.76 8.37 -1.83
CA GLY A 12 -27.49 9.67 -1.22
C GLY A 12 -26.10 9.65 -0.60
N LYS A 13 -25.30 10.69 -0.83
CA LYS A 13 -23.98 10.82 -0.16
C LYS A 13 -24.17 10.72 1.36
N PRO A 14 -23.22 10.10 2.10
CA PRO A 14 -23.30 10.02 3.56
C PRO A 14 -23.30 11.43 4.18
N GLY A 15 -24.11 11.61 5.22
CA GLY A 15 -24.32 12.88 5.93
C GLY A 15 -23.61 12.99 7.27
N ASN A 16 -23.05 11.90 7.80
CA ASN A 16 -22.25 11.87 9.03
C ASN A 16 -21.13 10.81 8.96
N ALA A 17 -20.20 10.82 9.91
CA ALA A 17 -19.04 9.92 9.91
C ALA A 17 -19.41 8.42 9.96
N GLU A 18 -20.48 8.03 10.67
CA GLU A 18 -20.95 6.64 10.72
C GLU A 18 -21.42 6.16 9.34
N GLU A 19 -22.21 7.00 8.66
CA GLU A 19 -22.66 6.73 7.30
C GLU A 19 -21.49 6.68 6.33
N VAL A 20 -20.43 7.49 6.53
CA VAL A 20 -19.21 7.45 5.72
C VAL A 20 -18.50 6.10 5.89
N VAL A 21 -18.34 5.61 7.11
CA VAL A 21 -17.70 4.30 7.37
C VAL A 21 -18.45 3.18 6.66
N ILE A 22 -19.78 3.12 6.82
CA ILE A 22 -20.63 2.11 6.19
C ILE A 22 -20.56 2.23 4.66
N TRP A 23 -20.67 3.44 4.13
CA TRP A 23 -20.62 3.69 2.69
C TRP A 23 -19.26 3.29 2.10
N ALA A 24 -18.15 3.70 2.72
CA ALA A 24 -16.80 3.41 2.26
C ALA A 24 -16.54 1.90 2.21
N ARG A 25 -16.97 1.16 3.24
CA ARG A 25 -16.91 -0.30 3.28
C ARG A 25 -17.71 -0.93 2.13
N GLN A 26 -18.97 -0.52 1.92
CA GLN A 26 -19.79 -1.03 0.81
C GLN A 26 -19.17 -0.72 -0.56
N GLN A 27 -18.57 0.46 -0.72
CA GLN A 27 -17.86 0.79 -1.95
C GLN A 27 -16.60 -0.06 -2.11
N PHE A 28 -15.83 -0.30 -1.04
CA PHE A 28 -14.66 -1.17 -1.08
C PHE A 28 -15.07 -2.56 -1.59
N GLU A 29 -16.08 -3.17 -0.98
CA GLU A 29 -16.63 -4.47 -1.38
C GLU A 29 -17.06 -4.48 -2.86
N ALA A 30 -17.79 -3.45 -3.31
CA ALA A 30 -18.25 -3.37 -4.70
C ALA A 30 -17.09 -3.24 -5.71
N HIS A 31 -16.01 -2.54 -5.36
CA HIS A 31 -14.84 -2.37 -6.24
C HIS A 31 -13.86 -3.53 -6.18
N THR A 32 -14.01 -4.42 -5.20
CA THR A 32 -13.15 -5.59 -4.98
C THR A 32 -13.96 -6.90 -4.98
N ALA A 33 -15.18 -6.88 -5.50
CA ALA A 33 -16.06 -8.05 -5.53
C ALA A 33 -15.39 -9.23 -6.27
N PRO A 34 -15.55 -10.49 -5.81
CA PRO A 34 -14.89 -11.65 -6.42
C PRO A 34 -15.17 -11.83 -7.92
N GLU A 35 -16.33 -11.38 -8.40
CA GLU A 35 -16.74 -11.46 -9.80
C GLU A 35 -16.01 -10.44 -10.70
N ARG A 36 -15.34 -9.45 -10.11
CA ARG A 36 -14.60 -8.42 -10.84
C ARG A 36 -13.20 -8.93 -11.18
N LEU A 37 -12.82 -8.78 -12.45
CA LEU A 37 -11.46 -9.07 -12.91
C LEU A 37 -10.44 -8.24 -12.11
N ASP A 38 -9.34 -8.88 -11.73
CA ASP A 38 -8.33 -8.27 -10.86
C ASP A 38 -7.68 -7.03 -11.53
N ASP A 39 -7.43 -7.10 -12.84
CA ASP A 39 -6.92 -5.98 -13.64
C ASP A 39 -7.89 -4.77 -13.74
N ASP A 40 -9.18 -4.94 -13.40
CA ASP A 40 -10.18 -3.86 -13.39
C ASP A 40 -10.30 -3.16 -12.01
N ILE A 41 -9.53 -3.60 -11.01
CA ILE A 41 -9.52 -3.00 -9.67
C ILE A 41 -8.66 -1.74 -9.69
N ASN A 42 -9.25 -0.57 -9.49
CA ASN A 42 -8.50 0.68 -9.41
C ASN A 42 -7.85 0.81 -8.01
N LEU A 43 -6.52 0.65 -7.92
CA LEU A 43 -5.81 0.62 -6.64
C LEU A 43 -5.95 1.94 -5.89
N ALA A 44 -5.74 3.08 -6.58
CA ALA A 44 -5.88 4.40 -5.97
C ALA A 44 -7.26 4.60 -5.35
N LYS A 45 -8.34 4.29 -6.09
CA LYS A 45 -9.71 4.47 -5.61
C LYS A 45 -9.99 3.60 -4.39
N VAL A 46 -9.57 2.34 -4.41
CA VAL A 46 -9.76 1.42 -3.28
C VAL A 46 -8.98 1.90 -2.05
N CYS A 47 -7.73 2.37 -2.23
CA CYS A 47 -6.94 2.92 -1.13
C CYS A 47 -7.55 4.21 -0.56
N MET A 48 -8.14 5.06 -1.40
CA MET A 48 -8.85 6.26 -0.92
C MET A 48 -10.11 5.91 -0.13
N LEU A 49 -10.81 4.82 -0.48
CA LEU A 49 -11.95 4.34 0.31
C LEU A 49 -11.51 3.84 1.68
N VAL A 50 -10.38 3.11 1.76
CA VAL A 50 -9.78 2.71 3.04
C VAL A 50 -9.43 3.94 3.87
N ALA A 51 -8.73 4.91 3.29
CA ALA A 51 -8.31 6.11 4.02
C ALA A 51 -9.49 6.98 4.50
N LEU A 52 -10.53 7.12 3.66
CA LEU A 52 -11.76 7.83 4.02
C LEU A 52 -12.48 7.18 5.22
N GLU A 53 -12.48 5.84 5.26
CA GLU A 53 -13.05 5.13 6.39
C GLU A 53 -12.21 5.30 7.66
N GLU A 54 -10.88 5.26 7.56
CA GLU A 54 -9.99 5.51 8.70
C GLU A 54 -10.22 6.89 9.29
N GLU A 55 -10.31 7.93 8.45
CA GLU A 55 -10.58 9.31 8.88
C GLU A 55 -11.94 9.43 9.58
N ALA A 56 -12.99 8.85 8.98
CA ALA A 56 -14.33 8.87 9.56
C ALA A 56 -14.42 8.09 10.88
N ALA A 57 -13.78 6.92 10.97
CA ALA A 57 -13.76 6.13 12.19
C ALA A 57 -13.00 6.83 13.33
N HIS A 58 -11.91 7.53 13.00
CA HIS A 58 -11.16 8.31 13.98
C HIS A 58 -11.98 9.48 14.54
N GLU A 59 -12.75 10.16 13.69
CA GLU A 59 -13.63 11.25 14.13
C GLU A 59 -14.73 10.75 15.08
N GLN A 60 -15.33 9.59 14.80
CA GLN A 60 -16.32 8.98 15.69
C GLN A 60 -15.76 8.72 17.09
N ASP A 61 -14.54 8.16 17.16
CA ASP A 61 -13.87 7.86 18.42
C ASP A 61 -13.56 9.14 19.22
N ILE A 62 -13.10 10.21 18.55
CA ILE A 62 -12.90 11.52 19.20
C ILE A 62 -14.22 12.04 19.80
N LEU A 63 -15.32 11.92 19.05
CA LEU A 63 -16.64 12.37 19.52
C LEU A 63 -17.15 11.52 20.69
N GLU A 64 -16.92 10.21 20.69
CA GLU A 64 -17.28 9.31 21.79
C GLU A 64 -16.47 9.60 23.05
N GLN A 65 -15.14 9.70 22.94
CA GLN A 65 -14.26 10.06 24.07
C GLN A 65 -14.59 11.44 24.65
N SER A 66 -14.97 12.39 23.80
CA SER A 66 -15.40 13.73 24.22
C SER A 66 -16.71 13.68 25.01
N LYS A 67 -17.68 12.86 24.58
CA LYS A 67 -18.96 12.65 25.30
C LYS A 67 -18.72 11.98 26.65
N GLU A 68 -17.85 10.99 26.73
CA GLU A 68 -17.46 10.35 27.99
C GLU A 68 -16.80 11.36 28.93
N SER A 69 -15.88 12.19 28.43
CA SER A 69 -15.22 13.24 29.23
C SER A 69 -16.20 14.30 29.76
N LEU A 70 -17.18 14.70 28.94
CA LEU A 70 -18.24 15.63 29.34
C LEU A 70 -19.17 15.03 30.39
N THR A 71 -19.58 13.76 30.23
CA THR A 71 -20.39 13.08 31.24
C THR A 71 -19.64 12.91 32.57
N TRP A 72 -18.33 12.68 32.56
CA TRP A 72 -17.51 12.69 33.78
C TRP A 72 -17.44 14.08 34.45
N LEU A 73 -17.33 15.16 33.66
CA LEU A 73 -17.35 16.54 34.17
C LEU A 73 -18.73 16.93 34.72
N GLU A 74 -19.83 16.54 34.07
CA GLU A 74 -21.20 16.75 34.55
C GLU A 74 -21.49 15.97 35.85
N VAL A 75 -20.86 14.81 36.03
CA VAL A 75 -20.95 14.03 37.26
C VAL A 75 -20.14 14.67 38.40
N LEU A 76 -19.03 15.34 38.09
CA LEU A 76 -18.21 16.09 39.06
C LEU A 76 -18.79 17.48 39.39
N ASP A 77 -19.58 18.07 38.49
CA ASP A 77 -20.12 19.44 38.61
C ASP A 77 -21.60 19.48 39.03
N LYS A 78 -21.98 18.64 40.01
CA LYS A 78 -23.32 18.70 40.62
C LYS A 78 -23.61 19.98 41.42
N ASP A 79 -22.67 20.93 41.49
CA ASP A 79 -22.83 22.19 42.24
C ASP A 79 -22.77 23.49 41.39
N VAL A 80 -22.68 23.43 40.06
CA VAL A 80 -22.80 24.64 39.22
C VAL A 80 -23.93 24.47 38.20
N GLN A 81 -25.15 24.76 38.65
CA GLN A 81 -26.25 24.99 37.72
C GLN A 81 -26.03 26.27 36.91
N ALA A 82 -26.31 26.13 35.61
CA ALA A 82 -26.63 27.18 34.65
C ALA A 82 -25.45 28.04 34.16
N THR A 83 -24.75 27.56 33.11
CA THR A 83 -24.69 28.23 31.79
C THR A 83 -23.74 27.50 30.83
N GLY A 84 -24.27 26.95 29.73
CA GLY A 84 -23.50 26.82 28.49
C GLY A 84 -22.95 25.46 28.07
N THR A 85 -23.70 24.36 28.22
CA THR A 85 -23.36 23.07 27.57
C THR A 85 -23.41 23.15 26.04
N SER A 86 -24.34 23.92 25.44
CA SER A 86 -24.51 23.95 23.98
C SER A 86 -23.32 24.56 23.21
N ARG A 87 -22.52 25.43 23.83
CA ARG A 87 -21.44 26.15 23.15
C ARG A 87 -20.14 25.37 23.09
N ALA A 88 -19.91 24.47 24.06
CA ALA A 88 -18.76 23.56 24.04
C ALA A 88 -18.96 22.44 23.02
N GLU A 89 -20.18 21.87 22.95
CA GLU A 89 -20.57 20.90 21.94
C GLU A 89 -20.50 21.47 20.51
N GLU A 90 -20.94 22.71 20.29
CA GLU A 90 -20.82 23.40 19.00
C GLU A 90 -19.36 23.64 18.57
N VAL A 91 -18.48 24.01 19.50
CA VAL A 91 -17.06 24.25 19.21
C VAL A 91 -16.32 22.95 18.93
N LEU A 92 -16.62 21.86 19.64
CA LEU A 92 -16.02 20.54 19.40
C LEU A 92 -16.49 19.93 18.08
N CYS A 93 -17.79 20.05 17.75
CA CYS A 93 -18.31 19.69 16.43
C CYS A 93 -17.69 20.53 15.29
N GLN A 94 -17.36 21.80 15.53
CA GLN A 94 -16.66 22.65 14.54
C GLN A 94 -15.17 22.27 14.37
N VAL A 95 -14.50 21.83 15.44
CA VAL A 95 -13.11 21.36 15.37
C VAL A 95 -13.03 20.00 14.67
N ALA A 96 -13.98 19.09 14.93
CA ALA A 96 -14.11 17.80 14.24
C ALA A 96 -14.46 17.97 12.75
N ASN A 97 -15.44 18.81 12.42
CA ASN A 97 -15.79 19.11 11.02
C ASN A 97 -14.66 19.80 10.22
N ASN A 98 -13.75 20.53 10.88
CA ASN A 98 -12.58 21.11 10.23
C ASN A 98 -11.48 20.07 9.94
N GLN A 99 -11.56 18.87 10.51
CA GLN A 99 -10.62 17.76 10.27
C GLN A 99 -11.12 16.76 9.22
N LEU A 100 -12.43 16.69 8.93
CA LEU A 100 -13.06 15.92 7.83
C LEU A 100 -12.63 16.34 6.41
N GLY A 101 -11.63 17.20 6.32
CA GLY A 101 -11.14 17.84 5.13
C GLY A 101 -9.93 17.14 4.49
N SER A 102 -9.39 16.05 5.01
CA SER A 102 -8.09 15.51 4.54
C SER A 102 -8.20 14.33 3.57
N ALA A 103 -9.16 13.40 3.65
CA ALA A 103 -9.35 12.41 2.56
C ALA A 103 -10.37 12.90 1.53
N SER A 104 -11.31 13.75 1.94
CA SER A 104 -12.38 14.27 1.09
C SER A 104 -11.93 15.36 0.09
N THR A 105 -10.82 16.05 0.36
CA THR A 105 -10.25 17.08 -0.54
C THR A 105 -9.20 16.54 -1.52
N TRP A 106 -8.56 15.41 -1.22
CA TRP A 106 -7.54 14.82 -2.09
C TRP A 106 -8.20 13.89 -3.10
N SER A 107 -8.81 14.54 -4.09
CA SER A 107 -9.26 13.86 -5.29
C SER A 107 -8.08 13.14 -5.97
N LEU A 108 -8.39 12.15 -6.80
CA LEU A 108 -7.47 11.55 -7.77
C LEU A 108 -6.68 12.61 -8.58
N GLY A 109 -7.14 13.88 -8.59
CA GLY A 109 -6.45 15.03 -9.13
C GLY A 109 -5.04 15.28 -8.60
N ARG A 110 -4.66 14.88 -7.37
CA ARG A 110 -3.25 14.97 -6.94
C ARG A 110 -2.36 13.98 -7.69
N LEU A 111 -2.85 12.76 -7.93
CA LEU A 111 -2.15 11.77 -8.76
C LEU A 111 -2.05 12.24 -10.21
N ASP A 112 -3.11 12.89 -10.71
CA ASP A 112 -3.12 13.47 -12.05
C ASP A 112 -2.12 14.64 -12.16
N ALA A 113 -2.03 15.49 -11.14
CA ALA A 113 -1.06 16.58 -11.07
C ALA A 113 0.39 16.05 -11.03
N LEU A 114 0.66 15.03 -10.20
CA LEU A 114 1.96 14.36 -10.18
C LEU A 114 2.30 13.78 -11.56
N ALA A 115 1.35 13.10 -12.21
CA ALA A 115 1.57 12.57 -13.56
C ALA A 115 1.84 13.67 -14.60
N GLU A 116 1.19 14.83 -14.51
CA GLU A 116 1.46 15.96 -15.40
C GLU A 116 2.85 16.58 -15.16
N GLU A 117 3.29 16.66 -13.91
CA GLU A 117 4.65 17.10 -13.56
C GLU A 117 5.69 16.12 -14.10
N VAL A 118 5.48 14.80 -13.95
CA VAL A 118 6.36 13.78 -14.52
C VAL A 118 6.43 13.89 -16.04
N ARG A 119 5.29 14.08 -16.69
CA ARG A 119 5.21 14.32 -18.13
C ARG A 119 6.04 15.53 -18.56
N THR A 120 5.97 16.61 -17.78
CA THR A 120 6.74 17.83 -18.05
C THR A 120 8.25 17.61 -17.87
N VAL A 121 8.66 16.95 -16.78
CA VAL A 121 10.08 16.62 -16.54
C VAL A 121 10.62 15.70 -17.62
N PHE A 122 9.86 14.67 -18.00
CA PHE A 122 10.20 13.77 -19.08
C PHE A 122 10.44 14.56 -20.37
N LEU A 123 9.46 15.34 -20.83
CA LEU A 123 9.58 16.13 -22.07
C LEU A 123 10.77 17.10 -22.07
N ASN A 124 11.07 17.73 -20.92
CA ASN A 124 12.20 18.66 -20.79
C ASN A 124 13.57 17.96 -20.78
N SER A 125 13.63 16.71 -20.31
CA SER A 125 14.85 15.89 -20.30
C SER A 125 15.20 15.29 -21.66
N CYS A 126 14.28 15.35 -22.62
CA CYS A 126 14.45 14.81 -23.96
C CYS A 126 14.96 15.90 -24.91
N SER A 127 16.00 15.63 -25.70
CA SER A 127 16.46 16.63 -26.67
C SER A 127 15.42 16.86 -27.78
N ALA A 128 15.48 18.02 -28.44
CA ALA A 128 14.60 18.31 -29.58
C ALA A 128 14.79 17.33 -30.75
N GLU A 129 15.96 16.70 -30.85
CA GLU A 129 16.25 15.63 -31.83
C GLU A 129 15.64 14.29 -31.41
N ASP A 130 15.70 13.96 -30.12
CA ASP A 130 15.04 12.78 -29.56
C ASP A 130 13.52 12.86 -29.82
N ILE A 131 12.88 13.97 -29.46
CA ILE A 131 11.44 14.19 -29.68
C ILE A 131 11.05 14.08 -31.16
N ARG A 132 11.91 14.54 -32.10
CA ARG A 132 11.67 14.39 -33.55
C ARG A 132 11.84 12.95 -34.02
N ARG A 133 12.87 12.25 -33.55
CA ARG A 133 13.12 10.83 -33.83
C ARG A 133 11.97 9.96 -33.33
N TRP A 134 11.34 10.36 -32.23
CA TRP A 134 10.20 9.67 -31.61
C TRP A 134 8.87 9.95 -32.30
N SER A 135 8.73 11.14 -32.89
CA SER A 135 7.54 11.50 -33.69
C SER A 135 7.49 10.77 -35.04
N HIS A 136 8.63 10.27 -35.53
CA HIS A 136 8.75 9.54 -36.80
C HIS A 136 9.66 8.31 -36.67
N PRO A 137 9.15 7.17 -36.15
CA PRO A 137 9.90 5.93 -36.08
C PRO A 137 10.07 5.36 -37.50
N GLY A 138 11.09 5.80 -38.22
CA GLY A 138 11.38 5.34 -39.59
C GLY A 138 12.22 6.27 -40.47
N ALA A 139 12.54 7.48 -40.03
CA ALA A 139 13.41 8.38 -40.80
C ALA A 139 14.85 8.30 -40.27
N ASP A 140 15.59 7.26 -40.66
CA ASP A 140 17.06 7.34 -40.64
C ASP A 140 17.51 8.29 -41.78
N PRO A 141 18.32 9.32 -41.50
CA PRO A 141 18.78 10.25 -42.53
C PRO A 141 19.89 9.68 -43.45
N GLU A 142 20.28 8.41 -43.31
CA GLU A 142 21.42 7.81 -44.05
C GLU A 142 21.04 6.66 -45.01
N ARG A 143 19.82 6.64 -45.58
CA ARG A 143 19.47 5.65 -46.62
C ARG A 143 19.29 6.20 -48.05
N ASP A 144 19.54 7.48 -48.27
CA ASP A 144 19.55 8.07 -49.62
C ASP A 144 20.95 8.58 -49.99
N ALA A 145 21.88 7.66 -50.22
CA ALA A 145 23.07 7.93 -51.02
C ALA A 145 23.46 6.68 -51.82
N GLY A 146 23.06 6.70 -53.10
CA GLY A 146 23.73 6.14 -54.28
C GLY A 146 24.53 4.84 -54.13
N GLY A 147 24.06 3.78 -54.80
CA GLY A 147 24.78 2.53 -54.93
C GLY A 147 26.16 2.66 -55.60
N THR A 148 27.04 1.73 -55.25
CA THR A 148 28.04 1.15 -56.14
C THR A 148 28.51 -0.18 -55.53
N ASP A 149 28.57 -1.20 -56.40
CA ASP A 149 29.08 -2.54 -56.11
C ASP A 149 30.50 -2.51 -55.55
N ILE A 150 30.78 -3.34 -54.53
CA ILE A 150 32.08 -4.00 -54.37
C ILE A 150 31.93 -5.28 -53.54
N SER A 151 32.25 -6.39 -54.19
CA SER A 151 32.57 -7.69 -53.60
C SER A 151 33.84 -7.61 -52.73
N GLY A 152 33.84 -8.21 -51.54
CA GLY A 152 35.07 -8.41 -50.77
C GLY A 152 34.85 -8.93 -49.34
N THR A 153 35.08 -10.23 -49.18
CA THR A 153 35.66 -10.92 -47.99
C THR A 153 35.15 -10.58 -46.59
N ALA A 154 34.52 -11.58 -45.97
CA ALA A 154 34.20 -11.64 -44.55
C ALA A 154 35.45 -11.57 -43.67
N ASP A 155 35.40 -10.70 -42.66
CA ASP A 155 36.30 -10.69 -41.50
C ASP A 155 35.42 -10.78 -40.24
N PRO A 156 35.62 -11.78 -39.35
CA PRO A 156 34.79 -11.93 -38.15
C PRO A 156 35.52 -11.33 -36.94
N ASN A 157 35.24 -10.07 -36.62
CA ASN A 157 35.35 -9.55 -35.26
C ASN A 157 34.62 -8.20 -35.16
N PRO A 158 33.62 -8.04 -34.27
CA PRO A 158 33.12 -6.71 -33.95
C PRO A 158 34.18 -5.93 -33.16
N PRO A 159 34.31 -4.62 -33.36
CA PRO A 159 35.23 -3.79 -32.59
C PRO A 159 34.76 -3.68 -31.13
N ASP A 160 35.74 -3.64 -30.23
CA ASP A 160 35.55 -3.49 -28.79
C ASP A 160 34.65 -2.29 -28.45
N ASP A 161 33.52 -2.60 -27.81
CA ASP A 161 32.45 -1.68 -27.41
C ASP A 161 32.80 -1.00 -26.05
N ASP A 162 33.99 -0.41 -25.96
CA ASP A 162 34.57 0.11 -24.71
C ASP A 162 34.38 1.63 -24.52
N LEU A 163 33.38 2.23 -25.18
CA LEU A 163 33.11 3.69 -25.14
C LEU A 163 31.66 4.08 -24.86
N LEU A 164 30.91 3.25 -24.11
CA LEU A 164 29.65 3.68 -23.48
C LEU A 164 29.75 3.53 -21.97
N SER A 165 30.20 4.61 -21.32
CA SER A 165 30.01 4.82 -19.90
C SER A 165 28.52 4.71 -19.55
N ASP A 166 28.14 3.58 -18.97
CA ASP A 166 26.92 3.28 -18.20
C ASP A 166 25.74 4.26 -18.42
N PRO A 167 24.86 4.01 -19.42
CA PRO A 167 23.74 4.91 -19.75
C PRO A 167 22.81 5.19 -18.56
N LEU A 168 22.75 4.29 -17.58
CA LEU A 168 21.97 4.48 -16.35
C LEU A 168 22.61 5.52 -15.42
N LYS A 169 23.94 5.54 -15.30
CA LYS A 169 24.65 6.60 -14.55
C LYS A 169 24.55 7.94 -15.24
N ALA A 170 24.57 7.96 -16.58
CA ALA A 170 24.38 9.19 -17.36
C ALA A 170 22.97 9.80 -17.15
N LEU A 171 21.97 8.97 -16.84
CA LEU A 171 20.61 9.38 -16.47
C LEU A 171 20.45 9.71 -14.97
N GLY A 172 21.54 9.74 -14.20
CA GLY A 172 21.51 10.02 -12.75
C GLY A 172 20.98 8.86 -11.90
N MET A 173 20.76 7.67 -12.47
CA MET A 173 20.22 6.54 -11.72
C MET A 173 21.28 5.87 -10.84
N HIS A 174 20.92 5.59 -9.59
CA HIS A 174 21.77 4.86 -8.65
C HIS A 174 21.57 3.35 -8.81
N ILE A 175 22.63 2.64 -9.20
CA ILE A 175 22.70 1.18 -9.21
C ILE A 175 23.40 0.77 -7.91
N GLN A 176 22.70 0.07 -7.02
CA GLN A 176 23.36 -0.59 -5.88
C GLN A 176 23.92 -1.93 -6.35
N GLY A 177 25.24 -2.11 -6.29
CA GLY A 177 25.88 -3.38 -6.61
C GLY A 177 26.20 -4.20 -5.35
N ARG A 178 26.07 -5.53 -5.46
CA ARG A 178 26.55 -6.58 -4.53
C ARG A 178 26.85 -6.13 -3.09
N VAL A 179 25.85 -6.28 -2.22
CA VAL A 179 26.02 -6.16 -0.77
C VAL A 179 26.90 -7.32 -0.28
N SER A 180 28.11 -7.01 0.17
CA SER A 180 28.95 -7.96 0.89
C SER A 180 28.35 -8.17 2.28
N SER A 181 28.24 -9.43 2.69
CA SER A 181 27.65 -9.88 3.96
C SER A 181 28.19 -9.12 5.17
N GLY A 182 27.38 -8.22 5.70
CA GLY A 182 27.61 -7.49 6.95
C GLY A 182 26.39 -6.64 7.25
N SER A 183 25.76 -6.86 8.40
CA SER A 183 24.56 -6.14 8.85
C SER A 183 24.71 -4.62 8.65
N PRO A 184 23.78 -3.93 7.97
CA PRO A 184 23.96 -2.51 7.69
C PRO A 184 23.58 -1.67 8.91
N THR A 185 24.59 -1.24 9.67
CA THR A 185 24.50 -0.06 10.54
C THR A 185 24.66 1.21 9.70
N PHE A 186 23.62 2.05 9.64
CA PHE A 186 23.67 3.33 8.94
C PHE A 186 24.11 4.48 9.88
N PRO A 187 24.96 5.42 9.41
CA PRO A 187 25.37 6.59 10.19
C PRO A 187 24.28 7.67 10.22
N ALA A 188 24.08 8.26 11.40
CA ALA A 188 23.14 9.35 11.63
C ALA A 188 23.59 10.64 10.91
N GLY A 189 22.83 11.09 9.91
CA GLY A 189 22.98 12.39 9.26
C GLY A 189 22.30 13.50 10.07
N GLN A 190 23.03 14.57 10.35
CA GLN A 190 22.56 15.75 11.08
C GLN A 190 21.47 16.54 10.31
N PRO A 191 20.54 17.22 10.99
CA PRO A 191 19.44 17.94 10.35
C PRO A 191 19.93 19.27 9.75
N LYS A 192 19.57 19.52 8.48
CA LYS A 192 19.64 20.85 7.87
C LYS A 192 18.27 21.52 7.97
N GLU A 193 18.15 22.52 8.83
CA GLU A 193 17.04 23.46 8.84
C GLU A 193 17.06 24.29 7.54
N GLN A 194 16.03 24.19 6.70
CA GLN A 194 15.74 25.20 5.68
C GLN A 194 14.27 25.57 5.71
N LEU A 195 14.04 26.88 5.82
CA LEU A 195 12.76 27.54 6.02
C LEU A 195 11.75 27.22 4.91
N LEU A 196 10.59 26.70 5.29
CA LEU A 196 9.39 26.69 4.46
C LEU A 196 8.94 28.13 4.19
N GLN A 197 9.11 28.60 2.95
CA GLN A 197 8.34 29.74 2.44
C GLN A 197 7.03 29.23 1.84
N LYS A 198 5.91 29.81 2.30
CA LYS A 198 4.56 29.50 1.81
C LYS A 198 4.44 29.85 0.31
N PRO A 199 3.80 29.01 -0.52
CA PRO A 199 3.63 29.33 -1.94
C PRO A 199 2.64 30.49 -2.11
N GLN A 200 3.07 31.52 -2.83
CA GLN A 200 2.22 32.64 -3.26
C GLN A 200 1.26 32.18 -4.36
N ARG A 201 0.00 32.61 -4.24
CA ARG A 201 -1.05 32.39 -5.25
C ARG A 201 -0.77 33.26 -6.48
N HIS A 202 -0.41 32.65 -7.60
CA HIS A 202 -0.45 33.33 -8.89
C HIS A 202 -1.80 33.07 -9.57
N THR A 203 -2.64 34.11 -9.59
CA THR A 203 -3.84 34.19 -10.41
C THR A 203 -3.44 34.72 -11.80
N GLY A 204 -3.31 33.81 -12.78
CA GLY A 204 -3.06 34.14 -14.18
C GLY A 204 -3.80 33.15 -15.07
N SER A 205 -4.95 33.58 -15.59
CA SER A 205 -5.80 32.82 -16.49
C SER A 205 -5.27 32.94 -17.92
N GLU A 206 -4.66 31.89 -18.45
CA GLU A 206 -4.56 31.68 -19.90
C GLU A 206 -5.14 30.32 -20.27
N ARG A 207 -6.26 30.37 -21.01
CA ARG A 207 -6.96 29.20 -21.56
C ARG A 207 -6.14 28.65 -22.71
N PHE A 208 -5.46 27.53 -22.49
CA PHE A 208 -5.03 26.67 -23.58
C PHE A 208 -6.19 25.73 -23.91
N THR A 209 -6.76 25.90 -25.10
CA THR A 209 -7.90 25.13 -25.59
C THR A 209 -7.50 23.68 -25.79
N SER A 210 -8.27 22.78 -25.17
CA SER A 210 -8.19 21.33 -25.33
C SER A 210 -8.39 20.94 -26.80
N SER A 211 -7.32 20.48 -27.46
CA SER A 211 -7.45 19.74 -28.70
C SER A 211 -6.44 18.61 -28.75
N ARG A 212 -6.97 17.37 -28.65
CA ARG A 212 -6.34 16.08 -28.99
C ARG A 212 -5.14 15.64 -28.12
N THR A 213 -5.40 15.24 -26.88
CA THR A 213 -4.49 14.43 -26.04
C THR A 213 -4.67 12.94 -26.31
N GLY A 214 -4.33 12.50 -27.53
CA GLY A 214 -4.19 11.10 -27.87
C GLY A 214 -2.74 10.79 -28.23
N GLY A 215 -2.04 10.02 -27.38
CA GLY A 215 -0.93 9.14 -27.79
C GLY A 215 0.41 9.76 -28.17
N ILE A 216 0.98 10.70 -27.39
CA ILE A 216 2.35 11.20 -27.65
C ILE A 216 3.39 10.70 -26.63
N LEU A 217 2.95 10.06 -25.54
CA LEU A 217 3.85 9.50 -24.54
C LEU A 217 3.44 8.05 -24.28
N ASP A 218 3.76 7.17 -25.22
CA ASP A 218 3.81 5.76 -24.89
C ASP A 218 5.04 5.57 -24.01
N GLY A 219 4.89 5.73 -22.69
CA GLY A 219 5.98 5.46 -21.72
C GLY A 219 6.58 4.05 -21.90
N HIS A 220 5.86 3.18 -22.59
CA HIS A 220 6.32 1.91 -23.14
C HIS A 220 7.56 1.99 -24.05
N GLN A 221 7.74 3.06 -24.83
CA GLN A 221 8.88 3.21 -25.75
C GLN A 221 10.18 3.58 -25.03
N TYR A 222 10.11 4.33 -23.93
CA TYR A 222 11.28 4.84 -23.19
C TYR A 222 11.15 4.58 -21.69
N PRO A 223 11.07 3.31 -21.27
CA PRO A 223 10.71 2.97 -19.89
C PRO A 223 11.75 3.43 -18.86
N ILE A 224 13.04 3.47 -19.23
CA ILE A 224 14.12 3.93 -18.33
C ILE A 224 14.01 5.45 -18.10
N GLN A 225 13.84 6.23 -19.16
CA GLN A 225 13.67 7.69 -19.07
C GLN A 225 12.36 8.04 -18.34
N GLY A 226 11.29 7.29 -18.59
CA GLY A 226 10.01 7.44 -17.87
C GLY A 226 10.16 7.19 -16.37
N VAL A 227 10.83 6.10 -15.98
CA VAL A 227 11.16 5.78 -14.58
C VAL A 227 12.06 6.86 -13.97
N THR A 228 13.05 7.35 -14.70
CA THR A 228 13.96 8.41 -14.22
C THR A 228 13.22 9.71 -13.92
N ALA A 229 12.37 10.15 -14.84
CA ALA A 229 11.53 11.33 -14.66
C ALA A 229 10.56 11.15 -13.48
N LEU A 230 9.98 9.95 -13.36
CA LEU A 230 9.08 9.61 -12.25
C LEU A 230 9.80 9.69 -10.90
N ASN A 231 10.98 9.09 -10.78
CA ASN A 231 11.79 9.13 -9.57
C ASN A 231 12.15 10.56 -9.19
N SER A 232 12.55 11.38 -10.16
CA SER A 232 12.88 12.79 -9.95
C SER A 232 11.70 13.56 -9.37
N VAL A 233 10.49 13.30 -9.86
CA VAL A 233 9.28 13.99 -9.37
C VAL A 233 8.91 13.48 -7.98
N LEU A 234 8.75 12.18 -7.82
CA LEU A 234 8.26 11.63 -6.56
C LEU A 234 9.27 11.84 -5.42
N PHE A 235 10.53 11.48 -5.65
CA PHE A 235 11.51 11.38 -4.58
C PHE A 235 12.32 12.67 -4.42
N ASP A 236 12.79 13.28 -5.51
CA ASP A 236 13.63 14.49 -5.41
C ASP A 236 12.81 15.77 -5.23
N MET A 237 11.74 15.96 -6.01
CA MET A 237 10.92 17.18 -5.95
C MET A 237 9.87 17.16 -4.85
N HIS A 238 9.10 16.07 -4.72
CA HIS A 238 8.03 15.97 -3.70
C HIS A 238 8.49 15.30 -2.40
N GLY A 239 9.66 14.69 -2.37
CA GLY A 239 10.24 14.15 -1.14
C GLY A 239 9.50 12.93 -0.58
N TYR A 240 8.78 12.17 -1.40
CA TYR A 240 8.19 10.91 -0.95
C TYR A 240 9.30 9.98 -0.44
N ARG A 241 9.13 9.34 0.70
CA ARG A 241 10.10 8.39 1.27
C ARG A 241 9.41 7.30 2.08
N ARG A 242 10.14 6.23 2.34
CA ARG A 242 9.71 5.20 3.28
C ARG A 242 9.48 5.76 4.67
N MET A 243 8.58 5.12 5.41
CA MET A 243 8.40 5.36 6.83
C MET A 243 9.72 5.17 7.61
N GLU A 244 9.94 6.01 8.62
CA GLU A 244 11.17 5.96 9.46
C GLU A 244 11.12 4.84 10.50
N ARG A 245 9.91 4.56 10.99
CA ARG A 245 9.61 3.57 12.02
C ARG A 245 8.27 2.95 11.69
N HIS A 246 8.09 1.70 12.09
CA HIS A 246 6.80 1.03 11.93
C HIS A 246 5.78 1.57 12.95
N GLY A 247 4.49 1.37 12.70
CA GLY A 247 3.43 1.56 13.72
C GLY A 247 2.56 2.80 13.58
N ASP A 248 2.79 3.67 12.59
CA ASP A 248 1.86 4.76 12.25
C ASP A 248 0.88 4.29 11.14
N PRO A 249 -0.42 4.09 11.43
CA PRO A 249 -1.41 3.62 10.46
C PRO A 249 -1.52 4.49 9.21
N ARG A 250 -1.20 5.78 9.35
CA ARG A 250 -1.23 6.76 8.27
C ARG A 250 -0.19 6.49 7.18
N ASP A 251 0.87 5.73 7.49
CA ASP A 251 1.86 5.34 6.49
C ASP A 251 1.28 4.32 5.47
N SER A 252 0.16 3.68 5.78
CA SER A 252 -0.59 2.80 4.87
C SER A 252 -1.91 3.41 4.38
N GLN A 253 -2.14 4.70 4.60
CA GLN A 253 -3.31 5.44 4.10
C GLN A 253 -2.89 6.36 2.95
N LEU A 254 -3.31 6.06 1.72
CA LEU A 254 -2.81 6.76 0.53
C LEU A 254 -3.04 8.28 0.56
N SER A 255 -4.14 8.77 1.16
CA SER A 255 -4.35 10.21 1.36
C SER A 255 -3.27 10.82 2.26
N SER A 256 -3.00 10.21 3.42
CA SER A 256 -1.93 10.62 4.33
C SER A 256 -0.55 10.54 3.68
N VAL A 257 -0.29 9.52 2.87
CA VAL A 257 0.99 9.40 2.13
C VAL A 257 1.16 10.56 1.16
N LEU A 258 0.13 10.89 0.36
CA LEU A 258 0.13 12.01 -0.58
C LEU A 258 0.34 13.38 0.09
N GLU A 259 -0.12 13.53 1.34
CA GLU A 259 0.03 14.75 2.12
C GLU A 259 1.39 14.86 2.82
N ARG A 260 1.83 13.77 3.47
CA ARG A 260 2.98 13.77 4.39
C ARG A 260 4.28 13.39 3.70
N GLY A 261 4.22 12.82 2.51
CA GLY A 261 5.40 12.32 1.80
C GLY A 261 6.01 11.07 2.44
N ARG A 262 5.32 10.37 3.34
CA ARG A 262 5.82 9.16 4.01
C ARG A 262 4.85 8.01 3.84
N GLY A 263 5.36 6.83 3.50
CA GLY A 263 4.52 5.66 3.28
C GLY A 263 5.21 4.33 3.56
N SER A 264 4.38 3.31 3.74
CA SER A 264 4.80 1.91 3.80
C SER A 264 5.24 1.41 2.42
N PRO A 265 5.99 0.29 2.34
CA PRO A 265 6.41 -0.30 1.07
C PRO A 265 5.26 -0.52 0.09
N ALA A 266 4.11 -1.00 0.58
CA ALA A 266 2.91 -1.20 -0.23
C ALA A 266 2.30 0.14 -0.70
N ALA A 267 2.22 1.14 0.18
CA ALA A 267 1.64 2.44 -0.16
C ALA A 267 2.46 3.19 -1.21
N LEU A 268 3.80 3.20 -1.08
CA LEU A 268 4.69 3.81 -2.06
C LEU A 268 4.67 3.06 -3.40
N THR A 269 4.59 1.73 -3.35
CA THR A 269 4.39 0.89 -4.55
C THR A 269 3.11 1.27 -5.28
N ILE A 270 1.99 1.39 -4.58
CA ILE A 270 0.70 1.77 -5.17
C ILE A 270 0.76 3.20 -5.74
N LEU A 271 1.34 4.16 -5.01
CA LEU A 271 1.56 5.52 -5.52
C LEU A 271 2.34 5.49 -6.84
N TYR A 272 3.46 4.77 -6.86
CA TYR A 272 4.32 4.63 -8.02
C TYR A 272 3.56 4.04 -9.21
N MET A 273 2.87 2.91 -9.02
CA MET A 273 2.06 2.25 -10.05
C MET A 273 0.96 3.15 -10.58
N GLU A 274 0.29 3.91 -9.72
CA GLU A 274 -0.84 4.76 -10.09
C GLU A 274 -0.44 6.01 -10.89
N VAL A 275 0.72 6.59 -10.60
CA VAL A 275 1.29 7.68 -11.42
C VAL A 275 1.76 7.12 -12.77
N CYS A 276 2.48 5.98 -12.77
CA CYS A 276 2.87 5.25 -13.96
C CYS A 276 1.69 4.91 -14.89
N GLN A 277 0.58 4.43 -14.32
CA GLN A 277 -0.63 4.09 -15.08
C GLN A 277 -1.20 5.33 -15.81
N ARG A 278 -1.18 6.51 -15.19
CA ARG A 278 -1.62 7.78 -15.79
C ARG A 278 -0.69 8.31 -16.87
N LEU A 279 0.54 7.82 -16.89
CA LEU A 279 1.55 8.10 -17.90
C LEU A 279 1.54 7.10 -19.06
N GLY A 280 0.64 6.10 -19.05
CA GLY A 280 0.64 5.04 -20.06
C GLY A 280 1.83 4.08 -19.91
N LEU A 281 2.39 3.96 -18.71
CA LEU A 281 3.46 3.01 -18.36
C LEU A 281 2.98 2.05 -17.25
N PRO A 282 2.00 1.17 -17.52
CA PRO A 282 1.51 0.23 -16.52
C PRO A 282 2.64 -0.64 -15.97
N MET A 283 2.77 -0.65 -14.64
CA MET A 283 3.78 -1.43 -13.92
C MET A 283 3.18 -2.73 -13.40
N ALA A 284 3.97 -3.79 -13.37
CA ALA A 284 3.77 -4.96 -12.55
C ALA A 284 4.53 -4.78 -11.25
N ALA A 285 4.05 -5.42 -10.19
CA ALA A 285 4.72 -5.48 -8.91
C ALA A 285 4.65 -6.90 -8.35
N GLN A 286 5.62 -7.25 -7.53
CA GLN A 286 5.62 -8.47 -6.73
C GLN A 286 5.93 -8.13 -5.28
N PRO A 287 5.02 -8.47 -4.33
CA PRO A 287 5.34 -8.45 -2.92
C PRO A 287 6.33 -9.57 -2.61
N LEU A 288 7.31 -9.27 -1.76
CA LEU A 288 8.30 -10.18 -1.22
C LEU A 288 8.16 -10.22 0.31
N GLU A 289 8.52 -11.36 0.92
CA GLU A 289 8.39 -11.59 2.37
C GLU A 289 7.02 -11.17 2.94
N ASN A 290 5.93 -11.75 2.42
CA ASN A 290 4.54 -11.45 2.80
C ASN A 290 4.16 -9.95 2.67
N GLY A 291 4.79 -9.24 1.73
CA GLY A 291 4.47 -7.83 1.43
C GLY A 291 5.28 -6.82 2.26
N LYS A 292 6.35 -7.26 2.93
CA LYS A 292 7.30 -6.34 3.59
C LYS A 292 8.19 -5.61 2.58
N HIS A 293 8.42 -6.20 1.42
CA HIS A 293 9.21 -5.64 0.34
C HIS A 293 8.45 -5.73 -0.98
N PHE A 294 8.81 -4.88 -1.95
CA PHE A 294 8.21 -4.86 -3.27
C PHE A 294 9.27 -4.63 -4.34
N VAL A 295 9.07 -5.26 -5.48
CA VAL A 295 9.82 -4.97 -6.70
C VAL A 295 8.85 -4.72 -7.84
N LEU A 296 9.18 -3.74 -8.69
CA LEU A 296 8.34 -3.28 -9.79
C LEU A 296 9.08 -3.32 -11.12
N TRP A 297 8.32 -3.50 -12.21
CA TRP A 297 8.85 -3.37 -13.57
C TRP A 297 7.72 -3.02 -14.55
N PRO A 298 7.99 -2.42 -15.72
CA PRO A 298 6.96 -2.18 -16.72
C PRO A 298 6.31 -3.50 -17.19
N ARG A 299 4.98 -3.57 -17.24
CA ARG A 299 4.25 -4.81 -17.63
C ARG A 299 4.62 -5.29 -19.02
N ALA A 300 4.84 -4.35 -19.95
CA ALA A 300 5.17 -4.69 -21.32
C ALA A 300 6.54 -5.37 -21.40
N HIS A 301 7.60 -4.71 -20.90
CA HIS A 301 8.99 -5.14 -21.09
C HIS A 301 9.80 -4.91 -19.80
N ARG A 302 10.69 -5.86 -19.45
CA ARG A 302 11.64 -5.67 -18.35
C ARG A 302 12.62 -4.55 -18.67
N LEU A 303 13.06 -3.80 -17.64
CA LEU A 303 14.11 -2.81 -17.80
C LEU A 303 15.42 -3.54 -18.09
N ARG A 304 16.13 -3.14 -19.15
CA ARG A 304 17.39 -3.76 -19.56
C ARG A 304 18.47 -2.71 -19.79
N ALA A 305 19.66 -2.96 -19.24
CA ALA A 305 20.85 -2.17 -19.50
C ALA A 305 22.09 -3.06 -19.40
N ALA A 306 23.08 -2.84 -20.27
CA ALA A 306 24.34 -3.62 -20.29
C ALA A 306 24.13 -5.15 -20.24
N GLY A 307 23.11 -5.67 -20.94
CA GLY A 307 22.79 -7.10 -20.99
C GLY A 307 22.12 -7.68 -19.72
N LYS A 308 21.84 -6.87 -18.69
CA LYS A 308 21.17 -7.28 -17.45
C LYS A 308 19.73 -6.76 -17.37
N GLU A 309 18.89 -7.48 -16.62
CA GLU A 309 17.53 -7.05 -16.30
C GLU A 309 17.47 -6.39 -14.93
N PHE A 310 16.63 -5.36 -14.80
CA PHE A 310 16.47 -4.59 -13.58
C PHE A 310 15.00 -4.49 -13.16
N VAL A 311 14.81 -4.36 -11.85
CA VAL A 311 13.55 -4.00 -11.20
C VAL A 311 13.73 -2.72 -10.40
N VAL A 312 12.61 -2.03 -10.16
CA VAL A 312 12.53 -0.80 -9.38
C VAL A 312 12.05 -1.14 -7.96
N ASP A 313 12.63 -0.51 -6.95
CA ASP A 313 12.08 -0.49 -5.59
C ASP A 313 11.63 0.93 -5.23
N ALA A 314 10.32 1.15 -5.15
CA ALA A 314 9.73 2.43 -4.76
C ALA A 314 10.02 2.79 -3.29
N ASN A 315 10.28 1.80 -2.42
CA ASN A 315 10.59 2.00 -1.01
C ASN A 315 12.04 2.51 -0.81
N SER A 316 12.90 2.29 -1.81
CA SER A 316 14.28 2.79 -1.87
C SER A 316 14.41 3.90 -2.92
N GLU A 317 13.44 4.82 -2.94
CA GLU A 317 13.46 6.03 -3.79
C GLU A 317 13.62 5.71 -5.29
N GLY A 318 13.03 4.60 -5.73
CA GLY A 318 13.03 4.17 -7.13
C GLY A 318 14.36 3.59 -7.60
N SER A 319 15.21 3.15 -6.66
CA SER A 319 16.47 2.47 -6.96
C SER A 319 16.28 1.27 -7.87
N LEU A 320 17.25 1.03 -8.75
CA LEU A 320 17.28 -0.14 -9.61
C LEU A 320 18.13 -1.25 -8.99
N PHE A 321 17.55 -2.45 -8.98
CA PHE A 321 18.23 -3.67 -8.56
C PHE A 321 18.26 -4.68 -9.70
N ALA A 322 19.38 -5.37 -9.84
CA ALA A 322 19.48 -6.42 -10.84
C ALA A 322 18.60 -7.61 -10.42
N VAL A 323 17.91 -8.23 -11.40
CA VAL A 323 16.97 -9.32 -11.11
C VAL A 323 17.67 -10.51 -10.46
N ASP A 324 18.89 -10.82 -10.88
CA ASP A 324 19.72 -11.88 -10.31
C ASP A 324 20.02 -11.63 -8.83
N GLU A 325 20.34 -10.40 -8.45
CA GLU A 325 20.60 -10.01 -7.05
C GLU A 325 19.34 -10.13 -6.18
N ILE A 326 18.17 -9.71 -6.68
CA ILE A 326 16.89 -9.84 -5.96
C ILE A 326 16.51 -11.32 -5.79
N CYS A 327 16.66 -12.11 -6.84
CA CYS A 327 16.36 -13.52 -6.78
C CYS A 327 17.27 -14.29 -5.81
N GLU A 328 18.55 -13.92 -5.73
CA GLU A 328 19.50 -14.46 -4.75
C GLU A 328 19.18 -13.99 -3.33
N LEU A 329 18.86 -12.71 -3.13
CA LEU A 329 18.60 -12.15 -1.80
C LEU A 329 17.34 -12.71 -1.13
N PHE A 330 16.30 -12.99 -1.91
CA PHE A 330 15.00 -13.44 -1.42
C PHE A 330 14.69 -14.91 -1.74
N ASP A 331 15.70 -15.70 -2.13
CA ASP A 331 15.59 -17.13 -2.44
C ASP A 331 14.46 -17.46 -3.46
N LEU A 332 14.25 -16.61 -4.47
CA LEU A 332 13.15 -16.74 -5.43
C LEU A 332 13.44 -17.74 -6.58
N GLY A 333 14.57 -18.44 -6.52
CA GLY A 333 15.05 -19.29 -7.62
C GLY A 333 15.64 -18.47 -8.78
N SER A 334 15.60 -19.00 -10.01
CA SER A 334 16.18 -18.31 -11.17
C SER A 334 15.37 -17.08 -11.60
N ALA A 335 16.04 -16.05 -12.13
CA ALA A 335 15.44 -14.82 -12.66
C ALA A 335 14.21 -15.02 -13.58
N SER A 336 14.22 -16.06 -14.43
CA SER A 336 13.13 -16.37 -15.37
C SER A 336 11.87 -16.95 -14.70
N MET A 337 11.98 -17.45 -13.48
CA MET A 337 10.90 -18.12 -12.75
C MET A 337 10.47 -17.35 -11.51
N GLY A 338 11.41 -16.70 -10.81
CA GLY A 338 11.19 -16.10 -9.50
C GLY A 338 10.38 -14.80 -9.50
N LEU A 339 10.42 -14.03 -10.60
CA LEU A 339 9.69 -12.77 -10.70
C LEU A 339 8.37 -12.89 -11.48
N GLN A 340 7.25 -12.90 -10.76
CA GLN A 340 5.90 -12.99 -11.30
C GLN A 340 5.05 -11.77 -10.89
N PRO A 341 4.27 -11.20 -11.82
CA PRO A 341 3.36 -10.10 -11.47
C PRO A 341 2.30 -10.60 -10.49
N ALA A 342 2.17 -9.92 -9.36
CA ALA A 342 1.15 -10.23 -8.37
C ALA A 342 -0.21 -9.62 -8.76
N PRO A 343 -1.33 -10.27 -8.38
CA PRO A 343 -2.65 -9.68 -8.50
C PRO A 343 -2.75 -8.39 -7.67
N ARG A 344 -3.54 -7.42 -8.15
CA ARG A 344 -3.89 -6.19 -7.43
C ARG A 344 -4.48 -6.48 -6.05
N ARG A 345 -5.26 -7.56 -5.90
CA ARG A 345 -5.74 -8.04 -4.59
C ARG A 345 -4.61 -8.33 -3.61
N HIS A 346 -3.50 -8.93 -4.05
CA HIS A 346 -2.36 -9.23 -3.18
C HIS A 346 -1.62 -7.95 -2.78
N ILE A 347 -1.47 -6.99 -3.71
CA ILE A 347 -0.86 -5.68 -3.43
C ILE A 347 -1.70 -4.92 -2.39
N LEU A 348 -3.03 -4.91 -2.54
CA LEU A 348 -3.94 -4.31 -1.57
C LEU A 348 -3.94 -5.04 -0.22
N ALA A 349 -3.86 -6.37 -0.23
CA ALA A 349 -3.82 -7.16 0.98
C ALA A 349 -2.53 -6.90 1.80
N ALA A 350 -1.41 -6.64 1.14
CA ALA A 350 -0.16 -6.24 1.79
C ALA A 350 -0.24 -4.84 2.41
N LEU A 351 -0.86 -3.86 1.73
CA LEU A 351 -1.15 -2.54 2.33
C LEU A 351 -1.99 -2.68 3.61
N LEU A 352 -3.05 -3.49 3.54
CA LEU A 352 -3.92 -3.75 4.68
C LEU A 352 -3.22 -4.55 5.79
N ALA A 353 -2.23 -5.39 5.46
CA ALA A 353 -1.43 -6.12 6.46
C ALA A 353 -0.60 -5.12 7.28
N ALA A 354 0.08 -4.19 6.61
CA ALA A 354 0.82 -3.13 7.28
C ALA A 354 -0.09 -2.23 8.14
N LEU A 355 -1.30 -1.92 7.65
CA LEU A 355 -2.30 -1.15 8.42
C LEU A 355 -2.77 -1.92 9.66
N ARG A 356 -3.08 -3.22 9.51
CA ARG A 356 -3.44 -4.11 10.61
C ARG A 356 -2.32 -4.18 11.66
N ASP A 357 -1.08 -4.38 11.24
CA ASP A 357 0.07 -4.54 12.14
C ASP A 357 0.31 -3.27 12.96
N ALA A 358 0.17 -2.09 12.34
CA ALA A 358 0.24 -0.83 13.06
C ALA A 358 -0.82 -0.74 14.17
N TYR A 359 -2.07 -1.08 13.86
CA TYR A 359 -3.16 -1.07 14.84
C TYR A 359 -3.06 -2.17 15.89
N TRP A 360 -2.58 -3.35 15.52
CA TRP A 360 -2.31 -4.44 16.44
C TRP A 360 -1.24 -4.03 17.47
N ALA A 361 -0.12 -3.47 17.00
CA ALA A 361 0.93 -2.99 17.90
C ALA A 361 0.42 -1.91 18.87
N GLN A 362 -0.45 -1.01 18.39
CA GLN A 362 -1.11 -0.02 19.24
C GLN A 362 -2.05 -0.65 20.27
N ALA A 363 -2.87 -1.63 19.86
CA ALA A 363 -3.82 -2.30 20.72
C ALA A 363 -3.13 -3.10 21.84
N VAL A 364 -2.03 -3.79 21.52
CA VAL A 364 -1.22 -4.53 22.49
C VAL A 364 -0.33 -3.61 23.31
N GLY A 365 0.05 -2.45 22.77
CA GLY A 365 1.06 -1.57 23.36
C GLY A 365 2.48 -2.13 23.21
N CYS A 366 2.75 -2.89 22.14
CA CYS A 366 4.08 -3.46 21.88
C CYS A 366 4.90 -2.61 20.91
N CYS A 367 6.20 -2.94 20.77
CA CYS A 367 7.03 -2.34 19.73
C CYS A 367 6.46 -2.70 18.34
N PRO A 368 6.28 -1.74 17.43
CA PRO A 368 5.73 -2.01 16.10
C PRO A 368 6.77 -2.53 15.09
N GLU A 369 8.06 -2.54 15.44
CA GLU A 369 9.11 -3.04 14.55
C GLU A 369 8.94 -4.54 14.29
N PRO A 370 8.97 -5.03 13.04
CA PRO A 370 8.62 -6.42 12.70
C PRO A 370 9.40 -7.49 13.49
N ALA A 371 10.65 -7.21 13.85
CA ALA A 371 11.49 -8.12 14.63
C ALA A 371 11.17 -8.15 16.14
N LEU A 372 10.45 -7.15 16.65
CA LEU A 372 10.15 -6.96 18.07
C LEU A 372 8.63 -6.95 18.36
N MET A 373 7.81 -6.91 17.33
CA MET A 373 6.36 -6.92 17.43
C MET A 373 5.88 -8.24 17.99
N THR A 374 4.92 -8.17 18.92
CA THR A 374 4.23 -9.38 19.39
C THR A 374 3.46 -9.96 18.21
N PRO A 375 3.71 -11.21 17.78
CA PRO A 375 3.08 -11.74 16.57
C PRO A 375 1.59 -12.06 16.81
N ILE A 376 0.77 -11.87 15.78
CA ILE A 376 -0.60 -12.40 15.74
C ILE A 376 -0.48 -13.89 15.42
N SER A 377 -0.32 -14.72 16.44
CA SER A 377 -0.07 -16.16 16.28
C SER A 377 -0.84 -16.99 17.31
N VAL A 378 -0.98 -18.28 17.00
CA VAL A 378 -1.58 -19.26 17.91
C VAL A 378 -0.75 -19.35 19.19
N ALA A 379 0.58 -19.39 19.07
CA ALA A 379 1.48 -19.39 20.22
C ALA A 379 1.27 -18.17 21.14
N THR A 380 1.05 -16.98 20.59
CA THR A 380 0.72 -15.77 21.39
C THR A 380 -0.59 -15.96 22.16
N ALA A 381 -1.62 -16.51 21.51
CA ALA A 381 -2.92 -16.77 22.14
C ALA A 381 -2.84 -17.87 23.21
N ALA A 382 -2.13 -18.97 22.91
CA ALA A 382 -1.97 -20.11 23.80
C ALA A 382 -1.17 -19.75 25.07
N ALA A 383 -0.14 -18.91 24.93
CA ALA A 383 0.69 -18.45 26.04
C ALA A 383 -0.05 -17.50 27.01
N GLY A 384 -1.21 -16.95 26.61
CA GLY A 384 -2.02 -16.06 27.46
C GLY A 384 -1.33 -14.75 27.86
N ARG A 385 -0.29 -14.33 27.11
CA ARG A 385 0.47 -13.10 27.40
C ARG A 385 -0.28 -11.83 27.03
N VAL A 386 -1.20 -11.93 26.06
CA VAL A 386 -2.08 -10.84 25.62
C VAL A 386 -3.48 -11.16 26.13
N GLY A 387 -4.01 -10.31 27.01
CA GLY A 387 -5.39 -10.41 27.49
C GLY A 387 -6.40 -9.87 26.46
N PRO A 388 -7.70 -9.92 26.77
CA PRO A 388 -8.72 -9.36 25.89
C PRO A 388 -8.51 -7.86 25.66
N LEU A 389 -8.42 -7.47 24.40
CA LEU A 389 -8.21 -6.11 23.92
C LEU A 389 -9.55 -5.44 23.63
N LYS A 390 -9.64 -4.14 23.90
CA LYS A 390 -10.82 -3.31 23.63
C LYS A 390 -10.38 -1.95 23.06
N GLY A 391 -11.33 -1.24 22.48
CA GLY A 391 -11.13 0.11 21.94
C GLY A 391 -10.83 0.14 20.45
N LEU A 392 -10.60 1.35 19.93
CA LEU A 392 -10.52 1.61 18.50
C LEU A 392 -9.40 0.82 17.80
N ALA A 393 -8.22 0.71 18.40
CA ALA A 393 -7.06 0.09 17.75
C ALA A 393 -7.33 -1.38 17.35
N ILE A 394 -7.86 -2.22 18.26
CA ILE A 394 -8.18 -3.61 17.91
C ILE A 394 -9.33 -3.70 16.90
N GLN A 395 -10.31 -2.79 16.98
CA GLN A 395 -11.41 -2.72 16.01
C GLN A 395 -10.90 -2.38 14.60
N ARG A 396 -9.94 -1.46 14.48
CA ARG A 396 -9.32 -1.13 13.17
C ARG A 396 -8.43 -2.26 12.66
N ALA A 397 -7.69 -2.94 13.53
CA ALA A 397 -6.92 -4.12 13.14
C ALA A 397 -7.83 -5.23 12.57
N ILE A 398 -8.96 -5.52 13.24
CA ILE A 398 -9.99 -6.44 12.73
C ILE A 398 -10.53 -5.96 11.39
N ALA A 399 -10.92 -4.69 11.27
CA ALA A 399 -11.48 -4.14 10.04
C ALA A 399 -10.49 -4.26 8.85
N ALA A 400 -9.20 -4.01 9.07
CA ALA A 400 -8.18 -4.23 8.05
C ALA A 400 -8.06 -5.72 7.66
N SER A 401 -8.10 -6.62 8.64
CA SER A 401 -8.03 -8.08 8.40
C SER A 401 -9.28 -8.65 7.73
N GLU A 402 -10.47 -8.12 8.02
CA GLU A 402 -11.72 -8.47 7.32
C GLU A 402 -11.63 -8.12 5.82
N ARG A 403 -11.03 -6.98 5.48
CA ARG A 403 -10.81 -6.60 4.08
C ARG A 403 -9.79 -7.51 3.40
N ARG A 404 -8.74 -7.93 4.11
CA ARG A 404 -7.79 -8.93 3.59
C ARG A 404 -8.49 -10.25 3.30
N MET A 405 -9.33 -10.72 4.21
CA MET A 405 -10.16 -11.91 3.99
C MET A 405 -11.06 -11.77 2.76
N LEU A 406 -11.61 -10.58 2.50
CA LEU A 406 -12.41 -10.34 1.30
C LEU A 406 -11.58 -10.37 0.01
N LEU A 407 -10.35 -9.87 0.06
CA LEU A 407 -9.44 -9.86 -1.09
C LEU A 407 -8.86 -11.25 -1.38
N LEU A 408 -8.56 -12.02 -0.33
CA LEU A 408 -7.87 -13.31 -0.36
C LEU A 408 -8.65 -14.35 0.47
N PRO A 409 -9.85 -14.76 0.03
CA PRO A 409 -10.73 -15.62 0.82
C PRO A 409 -10.17 -17.04 1.04
N ASP A 410 -9.32 -17.51 0.13
CA ASP A 410 -8.73 -18.86 0.17
C ASP A 410 -7.38 -18.90 0.90
N ASP A 411 -6.86 -17.74 1.33
CA ASP A 411 -5.58 -17.65 2.01
C ASP A 411 -5.71 -18.03 3.49
N LYS A 412 -5.05 -19.13 3.86
CA LYS A 412 -5.11 -19.71 5.20
C LYS A 412 -4.48 -18.82 6.27
N GLU A 413 -3.40 -18.11 5.95
CA GLU A 413 -2.76 -17.20 6.89
C GLU A 413 -3.70 -16.05 7.20
N VAL A 414 -4.31 -15.46 6.16
CA VAL A 414 -5.33 -14.40 6.29
C VAL A 414 -6.53 -14.87 7.12
N GLN A 415 -6.98 -16.12 6.92
CA GLN A 415 -8.08 -16.70 7.68
C GLN A 415 -7.77 -16.81 9.17
N LEU A 416 -6.60 -17.37 9.50
CA LEU A 416 -6.16 -17.58 10.86
C LEU A 416 -5.93 -16.24 11.59
N GLU A 417 -5.31 -15.27 10.91
CA GLU A 417 -5.06 -13.94 11.48
C GLU A 417 -6.36 -13.22 11.88
N LEU A 418 -7.41 -13.28 11.06
CA LEU A 418 -8.72 -12.72 11.44
C LEU A 418 -9.32 -13.44 12.64
N ALA A 419 -9.24 -14.77 12.67
CA ALA A 419 -9.77 -15.57 13.78
C ALA A 419 -9.06 -15.24 15.11
N LEU A 420 -7.74 -15.06 15.06
CA LEU A 420 -6.94 -14.66 16.22
C LEU A 420 -7.25 -13.23 16.68
N LEU A 421 -7.45 -12.29 15.76
CA LEU A 421 -7.85 -10.93 16.14
C LEU A 421 -9.23 -10.90 16.81
N LEU A 422 -10.19 -11.69 16.34
CA LEU A 422 -11.50 -11.87 16.99
C LEU A 422 -11.37 -12.51 18.38
N TYR A 423 -10.46 -13.48 18.53
CA TYR A 423 -10.15 -14.05 19.84
C TYR A 423 -9.60 -12.97 20.78
N PHE A 424 -8.60 -12.20 20.33
CA PHE A 424 -8.00 -11.15 21.15
C PHE A 424 -8.96 -10.00 21.44
N SER A 425 -9.96 -9.72 20.60
CA SER A 425 -11.00 -8.72 20.93
C SER A 425 -12.05 -9.23 21.93
N GLY A 426 -12.00 -10.51 22.32
CA GLY A 426 -13.01 -11.16 23.15
C GLY A 426 -14.29 -11.55 22.41
N SER A 427 -14.30 -11.47 21.07
CA SER A 427 -15.42 -11.92 20.22
C SER A 427 -15.36 -13.45 20.04
N TYR A 428 -15.44 -14.18 21.14
CA TYR A 428 -15.13 -15.61 21.19
C TYR A 428 -16.04 -16.49 20.31
N ALA A 429 -17.31 -16.11 20.14
CA ALA A 429 -18.22 -16.85 19.27
C ALA A 429 -17.79 -16.77 17.80
N ASP A 430 -17.47 -15.56 17.33
CA ASP A 430 -17.01 -15.32 15.96
C ASP A 430 -15.62 -15.93 15.74
N ALA A 431 -14.74 -15.86 16.74
CA ALA A 431 -13.41 -16.47 16.72
C ALA A 431 -13.50 -18.00 16.61
N HIS A 432 -14.36 -18.65 17.41
CA HIS A 432 -14.55 -20.10 17.36
C HIS A 432 -15.04 -20.53 15.98
N MET A 433 -16.05 -19.84 15.43
CA MET A 433 -16.59 -20.18 14.12
C MET A 433 -15.58 -19.93 12.99
N ALA A 434 -14.78 -18.86 13.06
CA ALA A 434 -13.70 -18.63 12.10
C ALA A 434 -12.61 -19.72 12.16
N LEU A 435 -12.26 -20.20 13.36
CA LEU A 435 -11.32 -21.32 13.55
C LEU A 435 -11.89 -22.66 13.06
N ASP A 436 -13.18 -22.91 13.25
CA ASP A 436 -13.84 -24.10 12.72
C ASP A 436 -13.74 -24.15 11.19
N TRP A 437 -14.05 -23.04 10.49
CA TRP A 437 -13.90 -22.98 9.04
C TRP A 437 -12.46 -23.16 8.58
N TYR A 438 -11.50 -22.60 9.32
CA TYR A 438 -10.08 -22.78 9.03
C TYR A 438 -9.70 -24.27 9.07
N LEU A 439 -10.16 -24.99 10.10
CA LEU A 439 -9.89 -26.41 10.36
C LEU A 439 -10.65 -27.37 9.45
N GLU A 440 -11.93 -27.11 9.16
CA GLU A 440 -12.76 -27.97 8.30
C GLU A 440 -12.16 -28.07 6.90
N ALA A 441 -11.69 -26.96 6.35
CA ALA A 441 -11.04 -26.93 5.04
C ALA A 441 -9.66 -27.61 5.02
N ASP A 442 -9.09 -27.99 6.17
CA ASP A 442 -7.86 -28.80 6.26
C ASP A 442 -8.19 -30.32 6.34
N SER A 443 -9.40 -30.67 6.80
CA SER A 443 -9.84 -32.07 6.95
C SER A 443 -10.21 -32.77 5.63
N ASP A 444 -10.46 -32.02 4.57
CA ASP A 444 -10.73 -32.55 3.22
C ASP A 444 -9.44 -32.88 2.41
N GLY A 445 -8.26 -32.68 3.00
CA GLY A 445 -6.96 -32.96 2.38
C GLY A 445 -6.15 -34.03 3.11
N GLU A 446 -6.40 -35.32 2.82
CA GLU A 446 -5.34 -36.33 2.96
C GLU A 446 -4.22 -36.00 1.96
N VAL A 447 -3.17 -35.30 2.40
CA VAL A 447 -1.93 -35.15 1.64
C VAL A 447 -0.85 -36.00 2.30
N PRO A 448 -0.53 -37.19 1.76
CA PRO A 448 0.60 -37.97 2.23
C PRO A 448 1.90 -37.24 1.87
N GLY A 449 2.69 -36.83 2.87
CA GLY A 449 4.07 -36.33 2.66
C GLY A 449 4.34 -34.85 2.98
N ARG A 450 3.49 -34.17 3.76
CA ARG A 450 3.86 -32.86 4.35
C ARG A 450 4.66 -33.09 5.65
N GLU A 451 5.98 -32.91 5.58
CA GLU A 451 6.85 -32.84 6.77
C GLU A 451 6.73 -31.49 7.52
N ASP A 452 6.02 -30.51 6.95
CA ASP A 452 5.70 -29.23 7.60
C ASP A 452 4.28 -29.24 8.22
N VAL A 453 4.00 -30.20 9.09
CA VAL A 453 2.86 -30.05 10.01
C VAL A 453 3.22 -28.92 10.96
N CYS A 454 2.56 -27.77 10.76
CA CYS A 454 2.68 -26.57 11.59
C CYS A 454 2.89 -26.94 13.06
N GLU A 455 4.02 -26.50 13.65
CA GLU A 455 4.39 -26.75 15.06
C GLU A 455 3.27 -26.34 16.05
N ASP A 456 2.26 -25.61 15.59
CA ASP A 456 1.13 -25.09 16.37
C ASP A 456 -0.16 -25.92 16.32
N TRP A 457 -0.23 -27.09 15.68
CA TRP A 457 -1.52 -27.81 15.55
C TRP A 457 -2.13 -28.21 16.91
N GLY A 458 -1.28 -28.60 17.87
CA GLY A 458 -1.71 -28.87 19.24
C GLY A 458 -2.22 -27.63 19.97
N ASP A 459 -1.53 -26.50 19.79
CA ASP A 459 -1.93 -25.21 20.38
C ASP A 459 -3.22 -24.67 19.75
N LEU A 460 -3.45 -24.94 18.47
CA LEU A 460 -4.65 -24.54 17.75
C LEU A 460 -5.87 -25.36 18.20
N GLN A 461 -5.73 -26.67 18.39
CA GLN A 461 -6.77 -27.51 19.01
C GLN A 461 -7.05 -27.10 20.46
N LEU A 462 -6.01 -26.76 21.23
CA LEU A 462 -6.15 -26.26 22.59
C LEU A 462 -6.91 -24.92 22.61
N LEU A 463 -6.59 -23.99 21.71
CA LEU A 463 -7.27 -22.71 21.59
C LEU A 463 -8.76 -22.90 21.27
N ARG A 464 -9.08 -23.80 20.32
CA ARG A 464 -10.46 -24.15 19.99
C ARG A 464 -11.22 -24.72 21.20
N GLN A 465 -10.63 -25.66 21.92
CA GLN A 465 -11.24 -26.23 23.14
C GLN A 465 -11.47 -25.17 24.22
N LYS A 466 -10.50 -24.28 24.43
CA LYS A 466 -10.65 -23.14 25.37
C LYS A 466 -11.84 -22.27 24.99
N LEU A 467 -11.98 -21.93 23.70
CA LEU A 467 -13.12 -21.14 23.22
C LEU A 467 -14.45 -21.85 23.42
N GLN A 468 -14.51 -23.15 23.12
CA GLN A 468 -15.71 -23.94 23.33
C GLN A 468 -16.14 -23.93 24.81
N LEU A 469 -15.19 -24.08 25.74
CA LEU A 469 -15.46 -24.01 27.17
C LEU A 469 -16.02 -22.64 27.58
N VAL A 470 -15.39 -21.55 27.13
CA VAL A 470 -15.85 -20.17 27.42
C VAL A 470 -17.28 -19.94 26.93
N LEU A 471 -17.62 -20.43 25.73
CA LEU A 471 -18.97 -20.31 25.18
C LEU A 471 -19.98 -21.14 25.98
N THR A 472 -19.63 -22.37 26.37
CA THR A 472 -20.53 -23.21 27.19
C THR A 472 -20.79 -22.63 28.58
N GLU A 473 -19.79 -22.00 29.22
CA GLU A 473 -19.98 -21.31 30.49
C GLU A 473 -20.87 -20.07 30.32
N TYR A 474 -20.66 -19.29 29.26
CA TYR A 474 -21.47 -18.10 28.96
C TYR A 474 -22.95 -18.47 28.73
N ASP A 475 -23.22 -19.52 27.98
CA ASP A 475 -24.58 -20.03 27.76
C ASP A 475 -25.25 -20.49 29.05
N TRP A 476 -24.48 -21.12 29.96
CA TRP A 476 -24.98 -21.52 31.27
C TRP A 476 -25.37 -20.33 32.15
N TRP A 477 -24.55 -19.28 32.20
CA TRP A 477 -24.85 -18.06 32.96
C TRP A 477 -26.09 -17.31 32.45
N ASN A 478 -26.33 -17.33 31.14
CA ASN A 478 -27.49 -16.66 30.54
C ASN A 478 -28.79 -17.49 30.60
N ALA A 479 -28.69 -18.78 30.92
CA ALA A 479 -29.84 -19.67 31.06
C ALA A 479 -30.44 -19.69 32.49
N GLN A 480 -29.79 -19.02 33.45
CA GLN A 480 -30.29 -18.78 34.81
C GLN A 480 -31.05 -17.46 34.88
#